data_AF-A0A935HJQ0-F1
#
_entry.id   AF-A0A935HJQ0-F1
#
_cell.length_a   1.000
_cell.length_b   1.000
_cell.length_c   1.000
_cell.angle_alpha   90.00
_cell.angle_beta   90.00
_cell.angle_gamma   90.00
#
_symmetry.space_group_name_H-M   'P 1'
#
loop_
_entity.id
_entity.type
_entity.pdbx_description
1 polymer ?
#
loop_
_entity_poly.entity_id
_entity_poly.type
_entity_poly.pdbx_seq_one_letter_code
_entity_poly.pdbx_strand_id
1 'polypeptide(L)'
;MYTTDGILQIDNNLIENAIRPVALGRKNYLFAGSHERAQDAAMLYSLFATCRLHNINPEHWLTHVFEKSTAPKSKTLYQLLPQNYDANFKQQ
;
A
#
# COMPACT_ATOMS: atom_id res chain seq x y z
N MET A 1 -1.84 16.35 -25.73
CA MET A 1 -1.39 15.17 -24.96
C MET A 1 -2.50 14.52 -24.12
N TYR A 2 -3.62 15.18 -23.80
CA TYR A 2 -4.89 14.48 -23.45
C TYR A 2 -5.87 14.43 -24.63
N THR A 3 -5.75 15.37 -25.57
CA THR A 3 -6.53 15.45 -26.82
C THR A 3 -6.21 14.33 -27.82
N THR A 4 -5.12 13.61 -27.59
CA THR A 4 -4.54 12.62 -28.53
C THR A 4 -4.80 11.18 -28.08
N ASP A 5 -5.13 10.97 -26.80
CA ASP A 5 -5.30 9.65 -26.19
C ASP A 5 -6.54 9.68 -25.28
N GLY A 6 -7.63 9.07 -25.71
CA GLY A 6 -8.92 9.08 -25.00
C GLY A 6 -8.96 8.29 -23.69
N ILE A 7 -7.86 7.58 -23.39
CA ILE A 7 -7.62 6.91 -22.11
C ILE A 7 -7.21 7.90 -21.00
N LEU A 8 -6.75 9.11 -21.36
CA LEU A 8 -6.39 10.15 -20.41
C LEU A 8 -7.63 11.00 -20.10
N GLN A 9 -8.13 10.89 -18.87
CA GLN A 9 -9.17 11.79 -18.38
C GLN A 9 -8.67 13.24 -18.34
N ILE A 10 -9.56 14.17 -18.65
CA ILE A 10 -9.26 15.62 -18.65
C ILE A 10 -9.04 16.11 -17.21
N ASP A 11 -9.69 15.48 -16.24
CA ASP A 11 -9.54 15.76 -14.82
C ASP A 11 -8.62 14.77 -14.11
N ASN A 12 -7.85 15.29 -13.15
CA ASN A 12 -6.93 14.51 -12.31
C ASN A 12 -7.55 14.12 -10.95
N ASN A 13 -8.87 14.33 -10.78
CA ASN A 13 -9.56 14.26 -9.49
C ASN A 13 -9.40 12.89 -8.82
N LEU A 14 -9.39 11.81 -9.60
CA LEU A 14 -9.14 10.45 -9.10
C LEU A 14 -7.75 10.31 -8.45
N ILE A 15 -6.72 10.84 -9.11
CA ILE A 15 -5.34 10.82 -8.59
C ILE A 15 -5.23 11.74 -7.38
N GLU A 16 -5.83 12.92 -7.42
CA GLU A 16 -5.82 13.85 -6.28
C GLU A 16 -6.49 13.23 -5.05
N ASN A 17 -7.63 12.56 -5.23
CA ASN A 17 -8.32 11.82 -4.17
C ASN A 17 -7.46 10.67 -3.62
N ALA A 18 -6.71 9.96 -4.49
CA ALA A 18 -5.83 8.87 -4.08
C ALA A 18 -4.62 9.35 -3.26
N ILE A 19 -4.04 10.51 -3.59
CA ILE A 19 -2.88 11.06 -2.86
C ILE A 19 -3.26 11.86 -1.61
N ARG A 20 -4.51 12.36 -1.52
CA ARG A 20 -4.98 13.21 -0.41
C ARG A 20 -4.75 12.59 0.99
N PRO A 21 -4.98 11.29 1.23
CA PRO A 21 -4.67 10.65 2.51
C PRO A 21 -3.18 10.70 2.86
N VAL A 22 -2.31 10.57 1.86
CA VAL A 22 -0.86 10.68 2.04
C VAL A 22 -0.48 12.11 2.40
N ALA A 23 -1.05 13.10 1.70
CA ALA A 23 -0.81 14.51 1.97
C ALA A 23 -1.30 14.94 3.37
N LEU A 24 -2.45 14.43 3.83
CA LEU A 24 -2.95 14.64 5.19
C LEU A 24 -2.07 13.93 6.23
N GLY A 25 -1.63 12.71 5.94
CA GLY A 25 -0.74 11.92 6.81
C GLY A 25 0.64 12.56 7.04
N ARG A 26 1.13 13.39 6.09
CA ARG A 26 2.41 14.13 6.24
C ARG A 26 2.46 15.03 7.46
N LYS A 27 1.33 15.58 7.91
CA LYS A 27 1.26 16.36 9.16
C LYS A 27 1.35 15.50 10.42
N ASN A 28 1.08 14.19 10.31
CA ASN A 28 1.12 13.23 11.41
C ASN A 28 2.40 12.38 11.45
N TYR A 29 3.29 12.47 10.45
CA TYR A 29 4.59 11.79 10.53
C TYR A 29 5.55 12.59 11.42
N LEU A 30 5.41 12.43 12.74
CA LEU A 30 6.29 13.03 13.75
C LEU A 30 7.79 12.69 13.55
N PHE A 31 8.12 11.68 12.73
CA PHE A 31 9.48 11.15 12.56
C PHE A 31 9.98 11.10 11.12
N ALA A 32 9.34 11.79 10.18
CA ALA A 32 9.81 11.92 8.80
C ALA A 32 10.93 13.00 8.66
N GLY A 33 11.91 12.98 9.57
CA GLY A 33 13.04 13.91 9.57
C GLY A 33 14.23 13.47 8.72
N SER A 34 14.28 12.21 8.28
CA SER A 34 15.34 11.66 7.42
C SER A 34 14.75 11.13 6.11
N HIS A 35 15.50 11.27 5.01
CA HIS A 35 15.13 10.77 3.68
C HIS A 35 14.85 9.27 3.70
N GLU A 36 15.63 8.49 4.46
CA GLU A 36 15.43 7.04 4.60
C GLU A 36 14.06 6.71 5.21
N ARG A 37 13.66 7.40 6.28
CA ARG A 37 12.35 7.19 6.91
C ARG A 37 11.19 7.62 6.03
N ALA A 38 11.40 8.64 5.18
CA ALA A 38 10.42 9.05 4.19
C ALA A 38 10.23 7.97 3.11
N GLN A 39 11.31 7.31 2.70
CA GLN A 39 11.28 6.18 1.78
C GLN A 39 10.55 4.97 2.40
N ASP A 40 10.84 4.63 3.65
CA ASP A 40 10.15 3.55 4.37
C ASP A 40 8.65 3.80 4.50
N ALA A 41 8.27 5.04 4.86
CA ALA A 41 6.87 5.43 4.89
C ALA A 41 6.23 5.31 3.50
N ALA A 42 6.89 5.78 2.44
CA ALA A 42 6.37 5.67 1.08
C ALA A 42 6.17 4.21 0.64
N MET A 43 7.08 3.30 1.03
CA MET A 43 6.92 1.86 0.79
C MET A 43 5.68 1.32 1.51
N LEU A 44 5.49 1.65 2.79
CA LEU A 44 4.33 1.20 3.57
C LEU A 44 3.00 1.72 2.99
N TYR A 45 2.96 2.99 2.60
CA TYR A 45 1.77 3.56 1.94
C TYR A 45 1.45 2.88 0.61
N SER A 46 2.46 2.52 -0.17
CA SER A 46 2.29 1.79 -1.42
C SER A 46 1.69 0.40 -1.18
N LEU A 47 2.13 -0.29 -0.12
CA LEU A 47 1.60 -1.60 0.29
C LEU A 47 0.15 -1.50 0.76
N PHE A 48 -0.19 -0.50 1.57
CA PHE A 48 -1.57 -0.27 2.02
C PHE A 48 -2.50 0.16 0.88
N ALA A 49 -2.01 0.96 -0.07
CA ALA A 49 -2.75 1.29 -1.28
C ALA A 49 -3.04 0.04 -2.11
N THR A 50 -2.07 -0.87 -2.22
CA THR A 50 -2.25 -2.18 -2.87
C THR A 50 -3.28 -3.04 -2.12
N CYS A 51 -3.26 -3.07 -0.79
CA CYS A 51 -4.29 -3.76 0.02
C CYS A 51 -5.69 -3.21 -0.30
N ARG A 52 -5.84 -1.88 -0.36
CA ARG A 52 -7.12 -1.24 -0.72
C ARG A 52 -7.57 -1.59 -2.13
N LEU A 53 -6.66 -1.64 -3.10
CA LEU A 53 -6.97 -2.00 -4.47
C LEU A 53 -7.54 -3.43 -4.58
N HIS A 54 -7.00 -4.35 -3.76
CA HIS A 54 -7.47 -5.73 -3.68
C HIS A 54 -8.60 -5.94 -2.65
N ASN A 55 -9.14 -4.87 -2.07
CA ASN A 55 -10.21 -4.90 -1.06
C ASN A 55 -9.86 -5.74 0.19
N ILE A 56 -8.58 -5.75 0.56
CA ILE A 56 -8.03 -6.45 1.73
C ILE A 56 -7.88 -5.48 2.89
N ASN A 57 -8.25 -5.90 4.11
CA ASN A 57 -7.99 -5.13 5.31
C ASN A 57 -6.46 -5.07 5.58
N PRO A 58 -5.83 -3.87 5.55
CA PRO A 58 -4.39 -3.74 5.75
C PRO A 58 -3.89 -4.27 7.09
N GLU A 59 -4.70 -4.19 8.15
CA GLU A 59 -4.34 -4.69 9.48
C GLU A 59 -4.21 -6.21 9.49
N HIS A 60 -5.19 -6.90 8.89
CA HIS A 60 -5.17 -8.36 8.77
C HIS A 60 -3.99 -8.86 7.94
N TRP A 61 -3.70 -8.18 6.84
CA TRP A 61 -2.54 -8.48 6.02
C TRP A 61 -1.24 -8.27 6.82
N LEU A 62 -1.12 -7.15 7.54
CA LEU A 62 0.07 -6.85 8.34
C LEU A 62 0.30 -7.89 9.44
N THR A 63 -0.75 -8.29 10.17
CA THR A 63 -0.67 -9.37 11.16
C THR A 63 -0.20 -10.68 10.53
N HIS A 64 -0.75 -11.04 9.37
CA HIS A 64 -0.34 -12.25 8.65
C HIS A 64 1.12 -12.22 8.20
N VAL A 65 1.61 -11.05 7.75
CA VAL A 65 3.02 -10.86 7.41
C VAL A 65 3.91 -11.01 8.63
N PHE A 66 3.54 -10.43 9.78
CA PHE A 66 4.32 -10.56 11.01
C PHE A 66 4.34 -12.00 11.54
N GLU A 67 3.21 -12.71 11.49
CA GLU A 67 3.12 -14.12 11.85
C GLU A 67 4.02 -15.00 10.98
N LYS A 68 4.10 -14.72 9.66
CA LYS A 68 4.95 -15.46 8.73
C LYS A 68 6.40 -14.99 8.68
N SER A 69 6.72 -13.81 9.21
CA SER A 69 8.07 -13.23 9.16
C SER A 69 9.09 -14.00 9.99
N THR A 70 8.67 -14.85 10.94
CA THR A 70 9.60 -15.70 11.71
C THR A 70 10.18 -16.84 10.86
N ALA A 71 9.67 -17.07 9.65
CA ALA A 71 10.17 -18.11 8.76
C ALA A 71 11.42 -17.65 7.97
N PRO A 72 12.55 -18.38 8.02
CA PRO A 72 13.70 -18.08 7.18
C PRO A 72 13.38 -18.49 5.74
N LYS A 73 13.17 -17.54 4.82
CA LYS A 73 13.51 -17.63 3.38
C LYS A 73 13.09 -16.40 2.58
N SER A 74 14.09 -15.77 1.96
CA SER A 74 13.96 -14.69 0.96
C SER A 74 13.04 -15.04 -0.23
N LYS A 75 12.86 -16.32 -0.55
CA LYS A 75 11.93 -16.77 -1.61
C LYS A 75 10.45 -16.68 -1.23
N THR A 76 10.11 -16.66 0.06
CA THR A 76 8.72 -16.61 0.54
C THR A 76 8.17 -15.18 0.57
N LEU A 77 9.04 -14.15 0.53
CA LEU A 77 8.64 -12.74 0.64
C LEU A 77 7.64 -12.31 -0.44
N TYR A 78 7.81 -12.76 -1.69
CA TYR A 78 6.87 -12.45 -2.76
C TYR A 78 5.48 -13.06 -2.52
N GLN A 79 5.38 -14.17 -1.77
CA GLN A 79 4.10 -14.77 -1.39
C GLN A 79 3.37 -13.97 -0.30
N LEU A 80 4.09 -13.06 0.39
CA LEU A 80 3.53 -12.18 1.41
C LEU A 80 2.99 -10.86 0.83
N LEU A 81 3.12 -10.65 -0.48
CA LEU A 81 2.56 -9.47 -1.15
C LEU A 81 1.02 -9.45 -1.00
N PRO A 82 0.39 -8.27 -0.87
CA PRO A 82 -1.06 -8.15 -0.72
C PRO A 82 -1.85 -8.85 -1.83
N GLN A 83 -1.29 -8.91 -3.04
CA GLN A 83 -1.89 -9.54 -4.22
C GLN A 83 -2.11 -11.05 -4.05
N ASN A 84 -1.27 -11.70 -3.24
CA ASN A 84 -1.26 -13.14 -3.00
C ASN A 84 -1.96 -13.50 -1.67
N TYR A 85 -2.55 -12.50 -0.99
CA TYR A 85 -3.23 -12.72 0.28
C TYR A 85 -4.62 -13.28 0.04
N ASP A 86 -4.85 -14.50 0.50
CA ASP A 86 -6.16 -15.12 0.50
C ASP A 86 -6.94 -14.69 1.76
N ALA A 87 -7.96 -13.84 1.57
CA ALA A 87 -8.77 -13.32 2.67
C ALA A 87 -9.73 -14.37 3.29
N ASN A 88 -9.80 -15.59 2.74
CA ASN A 88 -10.66 -16.65 3.28
C ASN A 88 -10.12 -17.30 4.57
N PHE A 89 -8.93 -16.93 5.03
CA PHE A 89 -8.30 -17.55 6.21
C PHE A 89 -8.96 -17.21 7.57
N LYS A 90 -9.99 -16.35 7.64
CA LYS A 90 -10.73 -16.05 8.88
C LYS A 90 -12.26 -15.95 8.71
N GLN A 91 -12.86 -16.91 7.99
CA GLN A 91 -14.29 -17.23 8.16
C GLN A 91 -14.46 -18.61 8.83
N GLN A 92 -13.85 -18.81 9.99
CA GLN A 92 -14.22 -19.83 10.98
C GLN A 92 -13.96 -19.28 12.38
#